data_AF-A0A829HPE6-F1
#
_entry.id   AF-A0A829HPE6-F1
#
_cell.length_a   1.000
_cell.length_b   1.000
_cell.length_c   1.000
_cell.angle_alpha   90.00
_cell.angle_beta   90.00
_cell.angle_gamma   90.00
#
_symmetry.space_group_name_H-M   'P 1'
#
loop_
_entity.id
_entity.type
_entity.pdbx_description
1 polymer ?
#
loop_
_entity_poly.entity_id
_entity_poly.type
_entity_poly.pdbx_seq_one_letter_code
_entity_poly.pdbx_strand_id
1 'polypeptide(L)'
;MGYAGDITPEAAWALLKENPDAVLVDVRTSAEWKWVGVPDLTELGRDVVYVEWVRSTGERNGEFLEELAAAGVTGPSQGDDRPVIFLCRSGNRSIGSAELATEAGITPSYNVLDGFEGHLDENGHRGGVGWRAIGLPWRQS
;
A
#
# COMPACT_ATOMS: atom_id res chain seq x y z
N MET A 1 19.67 5.60 2.48
CA MET A 1 18.67 5.86 3.53
C MET A 1 17.53 4.89 3.27
N GLY A 2 17.08 4.15 4.29
CA GLY A 2 15.92 3.27 4.13
C GLY A 2 14.62 4.07 4.08
N TYR A 3 13.52 3.41 3.74
CA TYR A 3 12.18 3.98 3.82
C TYR A 3 11.80 4.37 5.27
N ALA A 4 10.74 5.16 5.44
CA ALA A 4 10.43 5.84 6.70
C ALA A 4 10.02 4.90 7.85
N GLY A 5 9.54 3.69 7.54
CA GLY A 5 9.34 2.64 8.52
C GLY A 5 8.14 1.73 8.24
N ASP A 6 8.07 0.68 9.04
CA ASP A 6 6.94 -0.25 9.12
C ASP A 6 5.84 0.30 10.04
N ILE A 7 4.60 0.26 9.59
CA ILE A 7 3.42 0.67 10.37
C ILE A 7 2.34 -0.41 10.31
N THR A 8 1.59 -0.58 11.39
CA THR A 8 0.45 -1.52 11.41
C THR A 8 -0.70 -1.00 10.54
N PRO A 9 -1.68 -1.85 10.15
CA PRO A 9 -2.85 -1.38 9.43
C PRO A 9 -3.62 -0.28 10.18
N GLU A 10 -3.73 -0.34 11.52
CA GLU A 10 -4.34 0.71 12.35
C GLU A 10 -3.57 2.03 12.25
N ALA A 11 -2.24 1.98 12.32
CA ALA A 11 -1.39 3.16 12.20
C ALA A 11 -1.46 3.75 10.79
N ALA A 12 -1.52 2.91 9.74
CA ALA A 12 -1.76 3.35 8.38
C ALA A 12 -3.11 4.07 8.24
N TRP A 13 -4.18 3.53 8.83
CA TRP A 13 -5.49 4.16 8.84
C TRP A 13 -5.50 5.50 9.60
N ALA A 14 -4.84 5.55 10.76
CA ALA A 14 -4.69 6.78 11.53
C ALA A 14 -3.94 7.84 10.73
N LEU A 15 -2.81 7.47 10.12
CA LEU A 15 -1.99 8.37 9.30
C LEU A 15 -2.77 8.92 8.10
N LEU A 16 -3.56 8.07 7.44
CA LEU A 16 -4.47 8.50 6.36
C LEU A 16 -5.48 9.52 6.89
N LYS A 17 -6.14 9.27 8.02
CA LYS A 17 -7.13 10.22 8.57
C LYS A 17 -6.52 11.56 8.97
N GLU A 18 -5.32 11.54 9.55
CA GLU A 18 -4.66 12.73 10.09
C GLU A 18 -4.04 13.60 9.01
N ASN A 19 -3.65 13.01 7.87
CA ASN A 19 -2.99 13.72 6.77
C ASN A 19 -3.85 13.62 5.51
N PRO A 20 -4.59 14.68 5.14
CA PRO A 20 -5.41 14.70 3.92
C PRO A 20 -4.63 14.38 2.65
N ASP A 21 -3.36 14.77 2.59
CA ASP A 21 -2.50 14.53 1.43
C ASP A 21 -1.89 13.13 1.40
N ALA A 22 -1.95 12.37 2.50
CA ALA A 22 -1.40 11.00 2.53
C ALA A 22 -2.08 10.10 1.49
N VAL A 23 -1.29 9.26 0.84
CA VAL A 23 -1.76 8.36 -0.21
C VAL A 23 -1.50 6.90 0.15
N LEU A 24 -2.54 6.08 -0.01
CA LEU A 24 -2.44 4.63 0.05
C LEU A 24 -2.20 4.08 -1.36
N VAL A 25 -1.11 3.36 -1.54
CA VAL A 25 -0.77 2.64 -2.77
C VAL A 25 -0.95 1.15 -2.53
N ASP A 26 -1.94 0.55 -3.18
CA ASP A 26 -2.12 -0.89 -3.21
C ASP A 26 -1.24 -1.49 -4.32
N VAL A 27 -0.20 -2.20 -3.89
CA VAL A 27 0.80 -2.78 -4.77
C VAL A 27 0.60 -4.26 -5.07
N ARG A 28 -0.55 -4.80 -4.67
CA ARG A 28 -0.96 -6.16 -5.03
C ARG A 28 -1.23 -6.26 -6.53
N THR A 29 -1.48 -7.47 -7.01
CA THR A 29 -1.83 -7.67 -8.42
C THR A 29 -3.30 -7.29 -8.67
N SER A 30 -3.60 -6.97 -9.92
CA SER A 30 -4.96 -6.82 -10.44
C SER A 30 -5.87 -8.01 -10.15
N ALA A 31 -5.32 -9.22 -10.15
CA ALA A 31 -6.05 -10.43 -9.73
C ALA A 31 -6.39 -10.40 -8.23
N GLU A 32 -5.46 -9.97 -7.37
CA GLU A 32 -5.73 -9.80 -5.93
C GLU A 32 -6.80 -8.72 -5.71
N TRP A 33 -6.74 -7.57 -6.39
CA TRP A 33 -7.76 -6.53 -6.29
C TRP A 33 -9.15 -7.05 -6.66
N LYS A 34 -9.25 -7.77 -7.78
CA LYS A 34 -10.52 -8.30 -8.30
C LYS A 34 -11.11 -9.40 -7.41
N TRP A 35 -10.29 -10.36 -7.00
CA TRP A 35 -10.80 -11.59 -6.37
C TRP A 35 -10.76 -11.58 -4.85
N VAL A 36 -9.96 -10.70 -4.24
CA VAL A 36 -9.87 -10.57 -2.77
C VAL A 36 -10.62 -9.33 -2.27
N GLY A 37 -10.68 -8.28 -3.10
CA GLY A 37 -11.18 -6.96 -2.72
C GLY A 37 -10.04 -5.98 -2.46
N VAL A 38 -10.40 -4.72 -2.19
CA VAL A 38 -9.51 -3.56 -2.06
C VAL A 38 -9.85 -2.72 -0.83
N PRO A 39 -8.89 -1.97 -0.25
CA PRO A 39 -9.20 -0.96 0.76
C PRO A 39 -10.20 0.07 0.23
N ASP A 40 -11.03 0.60 1.12
CA ASP A 40 -12.01 1.62 0.78
C ASP A 40 -11.69 2.93 1.53
N LEU A 41 -11.32 3.97 0.79
CA LEU A 41 -11.03 5.29 1.34
C LEU A 41 -12.18 6.29 1.14
N THR A 42 -13.36 5.81 0.72
CA THR A 42 -14.53 6.67 0.43
C THR A 42 -14.92 7.54 1.62
N GLU A 43 -14.86 7.01 2.85
CA GLU A 43 -15.16 7.80 4.06
C GLU A 43 -14.15 8.94 4.32
N LEU A 44 -12.96 8.85 3.71
CA LEU A 44 -11.93 9.88 3.76
C LEU A 44 -11.98 10.80 2.52
N GLY A 45 -12.96 10.63 1.63
CA GLY A 45 -13.11 11.42 0.41
C GLY A 45 -11.96 11.26 -0.60
N ARG A 46 -11.29 10.11 -0.59
CA ARG A 46 -10.10 9.84 -1.41
C ARG A 46 -10.16 8.47 -2.07
N ASP A 47 -9.32 8.28 -3.08
CA ASP A 47 -9.15 7.01 -3.78
C ASP A 47 -7.84 6.33 -3.41
N VAL A 48 -7.83 5.00 -3.49
CA VAL A 48 -6.60 4.19 -3.42
C VAL A 48 -5.88 4.28 -4.77
N VAL A 49 -4.56 4.43 -4.75
CA VAL A 49 -3.72 4.32 -5.95
C VAL A 49 -3.36 2.86 -6.17
N TYR A 50 -3.54 2.37 -7.40
CA TYR A 50 -3.31 0.98 -7.77
C TYR A 50 -2.13 0.87 -8.73
N VAL A 51 -1.02 0.30 -8.25
CA VAL A 51 0.20 0.12 -9.06
C VAL A 51 0.83 -1.21 -8.70
N GLU A 52 0.79 -2.19 -9.61
CA GLU A 52 1.28 -3.54 -9.34
C GLU A 52 2.79 -3.52 -9.06
N TRP A 53 3.24 -3.96 -7.88
CA TRP A 53 4.68 -4.15 -7.63
C TRP A 53 5.20 -5.32 -8.47
N VAL A 54 4.43 -6.39 -8.57
CA VAL A 54 4.71 -7.57 -9.40
C VAL A 54 3.52 -7.74 -10.32
N ARG A 55 3.76 -7.94 -11.62
CA ARG A 55 2.69 -8.16 -12.60
C ARG A 55 1.96 -9.46 -12.30
N SER A 56 0.75 -9.61 -12.82
CA SER A 56 -0.03 -10.86 -12.70
C SER A 56 0.69 -12.10 -13.27
N THR A 57 1.65 -11.91 -14.18
CA THR A 57 2.54 -12.95 -14.74
C THR A 57 3.65 -13.41 -13.77
N GLY A 58 3.83 -12.72 -12.64
CA GLY A 58 4.85 -13.01 -11.63
C GLY A 58 6.15 -12.23 -11.79
N GLU A 59 6.29 -11.45 -12.87
CA GLU A 59 7.49 -10.65 -13.12
C GLU A 59 7.47 -9.33 -12.36
N ARG A 60 8.67 -8.85 -11.98
CA ARG A 60 8.88 -7.52 -11.41
C ARG A 60 8.31 -6.48 -12.37
N ASN A 61 7.50 -5.55 -11.86
CA ASN A 61 7.09 -4.40 -12.67
C ASN A 61 8.28 -3.45 -12.85
N GLY A 62 8.86 -3.42 -14.06
CA GLY A 62 9.95 -2.52 -14.42
C GLY A 62 9.53 -1.05 -14.52
N GLU A 63 8.23 -0.80 -14.69
CA GLU A 63 7.66 0.52 -14.91
C GLU A 63 7.04 1.14 -13.64
N PHE A 64 7.32 0.53 -12.48
CA PHE A 64 6.64 0.85 -11.22
C PHE A 64 6.72 2.33 -10.84
N LEU A 65 7.89 2.96 -10.99
CA LEU A 65 8.07 4.38 -10.67
C LEU A 65 7.36 5.30 -11.68
N GLU A 66 7.34 4.93 -12.96
CA GLU A 66 6.62 5.70 -13.98
C GLU A 66 5.10 5.63 -13.76
N GLU A 67 4.58 4.46 -13.39
CA GLU A 67 3.17 4.27 -13.05
C GLU A 67 2.77 5.05 -11.79
N LEU A 68 3.63 5.07 -10.76
CA LEU A 68 3.42 5.93 -9.58
C LEU A 68 3.36 7.41 -9.96
N ALA A 69 4.31 7.89 -10.77
CA ALA A 69 4.34 9.28 -11.21
C ALA A 69 3.11 9.64 -12.05
N ALA A 70 2.68 8.74 -12.95
CA ALA A 70 1.47 8.91 -13.76
C ALA A 70 0.19 8.96 -12.89
N ALA A 71 0.18 8.26 -11.76
CA ALA A 71 -0.88 8.32 -10.75
C ALA A 71 -0.77 9.54 -9.80
N GLY A 72 0.14 10.47 -10.06
CA GLY A 72 0.37 11.66 -9.21
C GLY A 72 1.13 11.35 -7.91
N VAL A 73 1.71 10.15 -7.78
CA VAL A 73 2.56 9.78 -6.66
C VAL A 73 4.01 10.11 -7.00
N THR A 74 4.34 11.40 -6.92
CA THR A 74 5.70 11.91 -7.09
C THR A 74 6.32 12.32 -5.76
N GLY A 75 7.64 12.52 -5.76
CA GLY A 75 8.35 13.10 -4.62
C GLY A 75 7.89 14.53 -4.30
N PRO A 76 8.31 15.07 -3.16
CA PRO A 76 7.89 16.37 -2.67
C PRO A 76 8.10 17.47 -3.71
N SER A 77 7.04 18.16 -4.11
CA SER A 77 7.15 19.45 -4.79
C SER A 77 7.37 20.53 -3.74
N GLN A 78 8.62 20.80 -3.37
CA GLN A 78 9.02 21.86 -2.44
C GLN A 78 8.24 21.90 -1.11
N GLY A 79 8.58 21.00 -0.19
CA GLY A 79 8.23 21.12 1.23
C GLY A 79 7.02 20.32 1.71
N ASP A 80 6.33 19.59 0.83
CA ASP A 80 5.25 18.67 1.24
C ASP A 80 5.81 17.29 1.60
N ASP A 81 5.99 17.04 2.90
CA ASP A 81 6.24 15.70 3.47
C ASP A 81 4.97 14.84 3.40
N ARG A 82 4.50 14.58 2.18
CA ARG A 82 3.28 13.81 1.91
C ARG A 82 3.53 12.31 2.15
N PRO A 83 2.91 11.68 3.16
CA PRO A 83 3.13 10.26 3.42
C PRO A 83 2.62 9.38 2.28
N VAL A 84 3.44 8.43 1.84
CA VAL A 84 3.05 7.40 0.87
C VAL A 84 3.10 6.04 1.56
N ILE A 85 1.96 5.36 1.60
CA ILE A 85 1.77 4.14 2.38
C ILE A 85 1.57 2.98 1.41
N PHE A 86 2.46 2.00 1.44
CA PHE A 86 2.45 0.86 0.53
C PHE A 86 1.82 -0.37 1.17
N LEU A 87 0.80 -0.90 0.52
CA LEU A 87 0.03 -2.06 0.96
C LEU A 87 0.22 -3.23 -0.01
N CYS A 88 0.69 -4.37 0.51
CA CYS A 88 0.62 -5.64 -0.23
C CYS A 88 -0.30 -6.66 0.46
N ARG A 89 -0.27 -7.93 0.07
CA ARG A 89 -1.11 -8.98 0.68
C ARG A 89 -0.77 -9.25 2.15
N SER A 90 0.51 -9.25 2.50
CA SER A 90 0.99 -9.70 3.83
C SER A 90 2.24 -8.95 4.32
N GLY A 91 2.37 -7.67 3.99
CA GLY A 91 3.47 -6.79 4.45
C GLY A 91 4.87 -7.00 3.84
N ASN A 92 5.14 -8.09 3.11
CA ASN A 92 6.50 -8.39 2.64
C ASN A 92 6.89 -7.70 1.32
N ARG A 93 6.02 -7.76 0.31
CA ARG A 93 6.31 -7.21 -1.03
C ARG A 93 6.35 -5.68 -1.02
N SER A 94 5.59 -5.08 -0.12
CA SER A 94 5.46 -3.63 0.03
C SER A 94 6.71 -2.96 0.62
N ILE A 95 7.62 -3.73 1.26
CA ILE A 95 8.94 -3.23 1.68
C ILE A 95 9.72 -2.76 0.46
N GLY A 96 9.88 -3.63 -0.55
CA GLY A 96 10.63 -3.28 -1.76
C GLY A 96 10.03 -2.10 -2.52
N SER A 97 8.69 -1.95 -2.53
CA SER A 97 8.05 -0.77 -3.12
C SER A 97 8.35 0.51 -2.35
N ALA A 98 8.33 0.45 -1.02
CA ALA A 98 8.65 1.60 -0.18
C ALA A 98 10.13 2.00 -0.28
N GLU A 99 11.04 1.01 -0.37
CA GLU A 99 12.47 1.23 -0.61
C GLU A 99 12.70 1.91 -1.96
N LEU A 100 12.16 1.36 -3.05
CA LEU A 100 12.35 1.93 -4.39
C LEU A 100 11.74 3.34 -4.51
N ALA A 101 10.56 3.56 -3.91
CA ALA A 101 9.94 4.89 -3.86
C ALA A 101 10.83 5.89 -3.09
N THR A 102 11.41 5.47 -1.96
CA THR A 102 12.34 6.28 -1.17
C THR A 102 13.60 6.63 -1.95
N GLU A 103 14.18 5.66 -2.66
CA GLU A 103 15.34 5.89 -3.53
C GLU A 103 15.04 6.89 -4.66
N ALA A 104 13.80 6.91 -5.14
CA ALA A 104 13.31 7.90 -6.10
C ALA A 104 12.91 9.25 -5.49
N GLY A 105 13.12 9.44 -4.18
CA GLY A 105 12.80 10.68 -3.46
C GLY A 105 11.33 10.81 -3.04
N ILE A 106 10.50 9.79 -3.24
CA ILE A 106 9.11 9.74 -2.76
C ILE A 106 9.16 9.44 -1.26
N THR A 107 9.10 10.47 -0.44
CA THR A 107 9.27 10.38 1.01
C THR A 107 8.29 11.31 1.75
N PRO A 108 7.84 10.94 2.97
CA PRO A 108 8.13 9.68 3.67
C PRO A 108 7.32 8.49 3.12
N SER A 109 8.00 7.36 2.88
CA SER A 109 7.40 6.11 2.38
C SER A 109 7.29 5.06 3.49
N TYR A 110 6.11 4.47 3.68
CA TYR A 110 5.82 3.49 4.74
C TYR A 110 5.38 2.14 4.19
N ASN A 111 5.73 1.06 4.89
CA ASN A 111 5.22 -0.28 4.63
C ASN A 111 4.11 -0.63 5.61
N VAL A 112 3.00 -1.20 5.13
CA VAL A 112 1.93 -1.72 6.00
C VAL A 112 2.23 -3.16 6.41
N LEU A 113 2.55 -3.35 7.69
CA LEU A 113 2.70 -4.66 8.33
C LEU A 113 1.41 -5.47 8.20
N ASP A 114 1.55 -6.79 8.12
CA ASP A 114 0.45 -7.75 7.88
C ASP A 114 -0.33 -7.54 6.57
N GLY A 115 -0.12 -6.45 5.85
CA GLY A 115 -0.78 -6.15 4.59
C GLY A 115 -2.31 -6.23 4.67
N PHE A 116 -2.92 -6.60 3.55
CA PHE A 116 -4.37 -6.65 3.42
C PHE A 116 -5.01 -7.90 4.05
N GLU A 117 -4.37 -9.07 3.91
CA GLU A 117 -4.93 -10.37 4.33
C GLU A 117 -4.15 -11.06 5.45
N GLY A 118 -2.99 -10.53 5.85
CA GLY A 118 -2.15 -11.18 6.86
C GLY A 118 -1.35 -12.36 6.32
N HIS A 119 -0.51 -12.94 7.18
CA HIS A 119 0.20 -14.19 6.92
C HIS A 119 -0.76 -15.40 6.93
N LEU A 120 -0.27 -16.56 6.46
CA LEU A 120 -0.99 -17.82 6.63
C LEU A 120 -0.89 -18.26 8.09
N ASP A 121 -1.99 -18.72 8.67
CA ASP A 121 -2.02 -19.38 9.96
C ASP A 121 -1.53 -20.84 9.87
N GLU A 122 -1.55 -21.54 11.00
CA GLU A 122 -1.14 -22.96 11.12
C GLU A 122 -1.99 -23.91 10.26
N ASN A 123 -3.20 -23.49 9.86
CA ASN A 123 -4.12 -24.26 9.04
C ASN A 123 -4.04 -23.86 7.55
N GLY A 124 -3.15 -22.93 7.18
CA GLY A 124 -3.03 -22.45 5.80
C GLY A 124 -4.13 -21.46 5.39
N HIS A 125 -4.77 -20.79 6.35
CA HIS A 125 -5.77 -19.76 6.09
C HIS A 125 -5.20 -18.35 6.32
N ARG A 126 -5.69 -17.38 5.53
CA ARG A 126 -5.43 -15.95 5.75
C ARG A 126 -6.67 -15.29 6.36
N GLY A 127 -6.52 -14.04 6.81
CA GLY A 127 -7.61 -13.25 7.39
C GLY A 127 -7.68 -13.29 8.91
N GLY A 128 -6.67 -13.87 9.59
CA GLY A 128 -6.51 -13.75 11.05
C GLY A 128 -5.87 -12.43 11.50
N VAL A 129 -5.09 -11.79 10.61
CA VAL A 129 -4.45 -10.48 10.82
C VAL A 129 -4.49 -9.66 9.52
N GLY A 130 -4.05 -8.40 9.56
CA GLY A 130 -4.05 -7.49 8.41
C GLY A 130 -5.32 -6.66 8.28
N TRP A 131 -5.33 -5.74 7.31
CA TRP A 131 -6.35 -4.71 7.11
C TRP A 131 -7.79 -5.21 7.22
N ARG A 132 -8.13 -6.30 6.50
CA ARG A 132 -9.49 -6.84 6.54
C ARG A 132 -9.83 -7.48 7.88
N ALA A 133 -8.89 -8.20 8.49
CA ALA A 133 -9.12 -8.97 9.71
C ALA A 133 -9.49 -8.06 10.88
N ILE A 134 -8.89 -6.87 10.93
CA ILE A 134 -9.16 -5.86 11.96
C ILE A 134 -10.36 -4.97 11.65
N GLY A 135 -11.07 -5.23 10.54
CA GLY A 135 -12.31 -4.53 10.19
C GLY A 135 -12.14 -3.12 9.63
N LEU A 136 -10.96 -2.75 9.13
CA LEU A 136 -10.79 -1.47 8.42
C LEU A 136 -11.60 -1.47 7.11
N PRO A 137 -12.08 -0.30 6.62
CA PRO A 137 -12.93 -0.23 5.44
C PRO A 137 -12.30 -0.90 4.21
N TRP A 138 -13.07 -1.79 3.58
CA TRP A 138 -12.69 -2.52 2.37
C TRP A 138 -13.94 -2.94 1.61
N ARG A 139 -13.78 -3.21 0.32
CA ARG A 139 -14.88 -3.69 -0.54
C ARG A 139 -14.41 -4.72 -1.55
N GLN A 140 -15.35 -5.52 -2.02
CA GLN A 140 -15.19 -6.50 -3.08
C GLN A 140 -16.44 -6.42 -3.97
N SER A 141 -16.25 -6.17 -5.27
CA SER A 141 -17.33 -5.98 -6.24
C SER A 141 -16.93 -6.50 -7.60
#